data_AF-A0A3S5DHK2-F1
#
_entry.id   AF-A0A3S5DHK2-F1
#
_cell.length_a   1.000
_cell.length_b   1.000
_cell.length_c   1.000
_cell.angle_alpha   90.00
_cell.angle_beta   90.00
_cell.angle_gamma   90.00
#
_symmetry.space_group_name_H-M   'P 1'
#
loop_
_entity.id
_entity.type
_entity.pdbx_description
1 polymer ?
#
loop_
_entity_poly.entity_id
_entity_poly.type
_entity_poly.pdbx_seq_one_letter_code
_entity_poly.pdbx_strand_id
1 'polypeptide(L)'
;MDSLSHLLALLAPRCEVNLHCRFGGRWQAGHQQMRSGVVPWHVVLRGEGRLNVGGQTHHLRAGDVVLLPHGSPHLMESLVEWGPGAAGGAPV
;
A
#
# COMPACT_ATOMS: atom_id res chain seq x y z
N MET A 1 -16.60 7.07 -27.12
CA MET A 1 -16.37 7.09 -25.66
C MET A 1 -17.57 6.39 -25.04
N ASP A 2 -17.37 5.37 -24.21
CA ASP A 2 -18.47 4.68 -23.52
C ASP A 2 -19.06 5.53 -22.38
N SER A 3 -20.22 5.13 -21.86
CA SER A 3 -20.95 5.86 -20.83
C SER A 3 -20.18 6.00 -19.51
N LEU A 4 -19.35 5.01 -19.16
CA LEU A 4 -18.51 5.08 -17.96
C LEU A 4 -17.38 6.11 -18.16
N SER A 5 -16.71 6.09 -19.31
CA SER A 5 -15.69 7.08 -19.67
C SER A 5 -16.25 8.51 -19.68
N HIS A 6 -17.47 8.71 -20.20
CA HIS A 6 -18.14 10.03 -20.18
C HIS A 6 -18.47 10.48 -18.75
N LEU A 7 -18.98 9.58 -17.91
CA LEU A 7 -19.26 9.86 -16.51
C LEU A 7 -17.99 10.24 -15.74
N LEU A 8 -16.89 9.52 -15.94
CA LEU A 8 -15.61 9.84 -15.30
C LEU A 8 -15.09 11.22 -15.70
N ALA A 9 -15.25 11.61 -16.96
CA ALA A 9 -14.90 12.95 -17.44
C ALA A 9 -15.74 14.04 -16.76
N LEU A 10 -17.04 13.80 -16.54
CA LEU A 10 -17.93 14.72 -15.83
C LEU A 10 -17.60 14.82 -14.33
N LEU A 11 -17.29 13.69 -13.69
CA LEU A 11 -16.96 13.64 -12.27
C LEU A 11 -15.60 14.29 -11.94
N ALA A 12 -14.70 14.35 -12.92
CA ALA A 12 -13.35 14.93 -12.80
C ALA A 12 -12.65 14.57 -11.48
N PRO A 13 -12.51 13.26 -11.15
CA PRO A 13 -11.98 12.81 -9.88
C PRO A 13 -10.55 13.32 -9.71
N ARG A 14 -10.26 13.91 -8.54
CA ARG A 14 -8.91 14.35 -8.20
C ARG A 14 -8.09 13.16 -7.75
N CYS A 15 -6.93 12.98 -8.37
CA CYS A 15 -5.93 12.01 -7.93
C CYS A 15 -4.75 12.77 -7.32
N GLU A 16 -4.35 12.36 -6.13
CA GLU A 16 -3.12 12.83 -5.48
C GLU A 16 -2.17 11.64 -5.38
N VAL A 17 -0.92 11.84 -5.79
CA VAL A 17 0.13 10.82 -5.71
C VAL A 17 1.15 11.27 -4.68
N ASN A 18 1.28 10.50 -3.60
CA ASN A 18 2.36 10.73 -2.65
C ASN A 18 3.60 9.95 -3.10
N LEU A 19 4.59 10.64 -3.66
CA LEU A 19 5.82 10.04 -4.20
C LEU A 19 6.91 9.79 -3.13
N HIS A 20 6.65 10.15 -1.86
CA HIS A 20 7.66 10.08 -0.79
C HIS A 20 7.50 8.91 0.18
N CYS A 21 6.77 7.87 -0.20
CA CYS A 21 6.58 6.65 0.61
C CYS A 21 7.81 5.74 0.55
N ARG A 22 8.93 6.18 1.12
CA ARG A 22 10.16 5.39 1.25
C ARG A 22 10.27 4.88 2.69
N PHE A 23 10.14 3.57 2.86
CA PHE A 23 10.21 2.93 4.16
C PHE A 23 11.46 2.03 4.24
N GLY A 24 12.11 2.00 5.40
CA GLY A 24 13.31 1.19 5.64
C GLY A 24 13.28 0.59 7.04
N GLY A 25 13.96 -0.55 7.22
CA GLY A 25 13.96 -1.29 8.48
C GLY A 25 12.56 -1.82 8.85
N ARG A 26 12.27 -1.87 10.16
CA ARG A 26 10.92 -2.15 10.66
C ARG A 26 10.05 -0.91 10.49
N TRP A 27 8.92 -1.06 9.81
CA TRP A 27 7.99 0.04 9.61
C TRP A 27 6.54 -0.45 9.59
N GLN A 28 5.64 0.47 9.95
CA GLN A 28 4.20 0.30 9.90
C GLN A 28 3.56 1.62 9.45
N ALA A 29 2.58 1.53 8.54
CA ALA A 29 1.81 2.64 8.02
C ALA A 29 0.32 2.27 8.03
N GLY A 30 -0.37 2.73 9.08
CA GLY A 30 -1.79 2.47 9.28
C GLY A 30 -2.66 3.59 8.70
N HIS A 31 -3.76 3.20 8.06
CA HIS A 31 -4.79 4.09 7.56
C HIS A 31 -6.14 3.71 8.16
N GLN A 32 -6.84 4.71 8.68
CA GLN A 32 -8.23 4.57 9.14
C GLN A 32 -9.18 4.47 7.94
N GLN A 33 -10.46 4.24 8.20
CA GLN A 33 -11.50 4.28 7.18
C GLN A 33 -11.45 5.64 6.45
N MET A 34 -11.31 5.61 5.12
CA MET A 34 -11.39 6.82 4.32
C MET A 34 -12.85 7.26 4.15
N ARG A 35 -13.04 8.56 3.87
CA ARG A 35 -14.36 9.11 3.55
C ARG A 35 -14.96 8.43 2.32
N SER A 36 -16.28 8.40 2.24
CA SER A 36 -16.99 7.89 1.06
C SER A 36 -16.54 8.60 -0.21
N GLY A 37 -16.41 7.84 -1.31
CA GLY A 37 -15.93 8.34 -2.60
C GLY A 37 -14.41 8.54 -2.70
N VAL A 38 -13.63 8.12 -1.68
CA VAL A 38 -12.16 8.05 -1.78
C VAL A 38 -11.72 6.62 -1.95
N VAL A 39 -10.91 6.40 -2.99
CA VAL A 39 -10.30 5.11 -3.30
C VAL A 39 -8.79 5.23 -3.06
N PRO A 40 -8.29 4.86 -1.88
CA PRO A 40 -6.85 4.75 -1.68
C PRO A 40 -6.31 3.62 -2.56
N TRP A 41 -5.13 3.85 -3.09
CA TRP A 41 -4.42 2.91 -3.93
C TRP A 41 -2.92 2.98 -3.63
N HIS A 42 -2.24 1.86 -3.79
CA HIS A 42 -0.81 1.73 -3.53
C HIS A 42 -0.17 0.95 -4.66
N VAL A 43 1.00 1.42 -5.11
CA VAL A 43 1.84 0.69 -6.08
C VAL A 43 3.18 0.44 -5.44
N VAL A 44 3.59 -0.82 -5.39
CA VAL A 44 4.91 -1.19 -4.86
C VAL A 44 5.94 -1.01 -5.96
N LEU A 45 6.74 0.06 -5.86
CA LEU A 45 7.76 0.33 -6.87
C LEU A 45 9.00 -0.56 -6.71
N ARG A 46 9.39 -0.85 -5.46
CA ARG A 46 10.53 -1.71 -5.09
C ARG A 46 10.33 -2.33 -3.71
N GLY A 47 11.00 -3.46 -3.47
CA GLY A 47 10.98 -4.15 -2.18
C GLY A 47 9.70 -4.96 -1.96
N GLU A 48 9.46 -5.30 -0.70
CA GLU A 48 8.37 -6.17 -0.27
C GLU A 48 7.79 -5.71 1.07
N GLY A 49 6.56 -6.13 1.35
CA GLY A 49 5.84 -5.81 2.57
C GLY A 49 4.57 -6.65 2.74
N ARG A 50 3.80 -6.32 3.76
CA ARG A 50 2.48 -6.91 4.03
C ARG A 50 1.41 -5.84 4.06
N LEU A 51 0.22 -6.20 3.59
CA LEU A 51 -1.01 -5.43 3.75
C LEU A 51 -2.01 -6.25 4.56
N ASN A 52 -2.43 -5.69 5.70
CA ASN A 52 -3.53 -6.24 6.48
C ASN A 52 -4.78 -5.40 6.24
N VAL A 53 -5.84 -6.02 5.72
CA VAL A 53 -7.12 -5.36 5.43
C VAL A 53 -8.27 -6.36 5.61
N GLY A 54 -9.34 -5.95 6.29
CA GLY A 54 -10.51 -6.82 6.50
C GLY A 54 -10.19 -8.15 7.20
N GLY A 55 -9.16 -8.18 8.06
CA GLY A 55 -8.69 -9.39 8.73
C GLY A 55 -7.95 -10.37 7.81
N GLN A 56 -7.58 -9.96 6.60
CA GLN A 56 -6.76 -10.73 5.67
C GLN A 56 -5.39 -10.10 5.52
N THR A 57 -4.34 -10.92 5.40
CA THR A 57 -2.98 -10.49 5.14
C THR A 57 -2.59 -10.84 3.71
N HIS A 58 -2.12 -9.85 2.97
CA HIS A 58 -1.62 -10.00 1.62
C HIS A 58 -0.13 -9.67 1.58
N HIS A 59 0.68 -10.53 0.95
CA HIS A 59 2.08 -10.22 0.66
C HIS A 59 2.14 -9.28 -0.54
N LEU A 60 2.95 -8.24 -0.42
CA LEU A 60 3.16 -7.24 -1.44
C LEU A 60 4.60 -7.31 -1.93
N ARG A 61 4.80 -7.26 -3.24
CA ARG A 61 6.11 -7.20 -3.91
C ARG A 61 6.10 -6.17 -5.02
N ALA A 62 7.29 -5.80 -5.50
CA ALA A 62 7.45 -4.88 -6.61
C ALA A 62 6.57 -5.25 -7.82
N GLY A 63 5.81 -4.27 -8.32
CA GLY A 63 4.85 -4.43 -9.41
C GLY A 63 3.41 -4.65 -8.96
N ASP A 64 3.16 -5.03 -7.70
CA ASP A 64 1.80 -5.19 -7.20
C ASP A 64 1.09 -3.83 -7.08
N VAL A 65 -0.20 -3.83 -7.43
CA VAL A 65 -1.09 -2.69 -7.33
C VAL A 65 -2.27 -3.05 -6.44
N VAL A 66 -2.48 -2.27 -5.40
CA VAL A 66 -3.60 -2.42 -4.47
C VAL A 66 -4.57 -1.29 -4.69
N LEU A 67 -5.84 -1.62 -4.90
CA LEU A 67 -6.95 -0.66 -4.85
C LEU A 67 -7.89 -1.05 -3.72
N LEU A 68 -8.37 -0.06 -2.98
CA LEU A 68 -9.33 -0.22 -1.90
C LEU A 68 -10.59 0.61 -2.23
N PRO A 69 -11.54 0.08 -3.02
CA PRO A 69 -12.66 0.86 -3.57
C PRO A 69 -13.56 1.53 -2.53
N HIS A 70 -13.59 0.97 -1.31
CA HIS A 70 -14.39 1.46 -0.20
C HIS A 70 -13.56 2.13 0.88
N GLY A 71 -12.27 2.36 0.64
CA GLY A 71 -11.42 3.06 1.59
C GLY A 71 -11.21 2.34 2.92
N SER A 72 -11.34 1.00 2.92
CA SER A 72 -11.29 0.18 4.13
C SER A 72 -10.04 0.47 4.97
N PRO A 73 -10.13 0.42 6.31
CA PRO A 73 -8.97 0.54 7.18
C PRO A 73 -7.95 -0.54 6.85
N HIS A 74 -6.69 -0.16 6.80
CA HIS A 74 -5.63 -1.07 6.43
C HIS A 74 -4.29 -0.69 7.08
N LEU A 75 -3.47 -1.70 7.30
CA LEU A 75 -2.11 -1.55 7.80
C LEU A 75 -1.13 -2.11 6.78
N MET A 76 -0.19 -1.28 6.35
CA MET A 76 0.98 -1.73 5.60
C MET A 76 2.17 -1.86 6.53
N GLU A 77 2.98 -2.90 6.36
CA GLU A 77 4.15 -3.10 7.22
C GLU A 77 5.30 -3.85 6.53
N SER A 78 6.51 -3.70 7.10
CA SER A 78 7.69 -4.46 6.70
C SER A 78 7.51 -5.95 6.95
N LEU A 79 8.16 -6.79 6.14
CA LEU A 79 8.29 -8.24 6.42
C LEU A 79 9.22 -8.57 7.60
N VAL A 80 9.96 -7.57 8.12
CA VAL A 80 10.96 -7.79 9.17
C VAL A 80 10.26 -8.02 10.52
N GLU A 81 10.01 -9.28 10.86
CA GLU A 81 9.74 -9.72 12.23
C GLU A 81 11.08 -9.80 13.00
N TRP A 82 11.09 -9.46 14.30
CA TRP A 82 12.33 -9.54 15.08
C TRP A 82 12.55 -10.99 15.50
N GLY A 83 13.77 -11.51 15.32
CA GLY A 83 14.23 -12.78 15.89
C GLY A 83 15.76 -12.78 16.05
N PRO A 84 16.33 -13.41 17.10
CA PRO A 84 17.76 -13.39 17.36
C PRO A 84 18.48 -14.26 16.31
N GLY A 85 18.93 -13.61 15.23
CA GLY A 85 19.63 -14.25 14.12
C GLY A 85 20.58 -13.32 13.36
N ALA A 86 20.91 -12.16 13.94
CA ALA A 86 22.05 -11.35 13.47
C ALA A 86 23.35 -11.94 14.04
N ALA A 87 23.69 -13.16 13.64
CA ALA A 87 25.00 -13.76 13.86
C ALA A 87 25.50 -14.31 12.54
N GLY A 88 26.63 -13.79 12.06
CA GLY A 88 27.42 -14.42 11.01
C GLY A 88 27.61 -13.58 9.74
N GLY A 89 28.47 -12.56 9.83
CA GLY A 89 29.02 -11.87 8.67
C GLY A 89 30.20 -11.00 9.09
N ALA A 90 31.35 -11.60 9.32
CA ALA A 90 32.61 -10.88 9.51
C ALA A 90 32.94 -10.07 8.23
N PRO A 91 33.56 -8.88 8.35
CA PRO A 91 33.94 -8.10 7.19
C PRO A 91 35.10 -8.80 6.46
N VAL A 92 35.01 -8.83 5.12
CA VAL A 92 36.18 -8.83 4.24
C VAL A 92 36.48 -7.40 3.83
#